data_AF-A0A2G9ZX41-F1
#
_entry.id   AF-A0A2G9ZX41-F1
#
_cell.length_a   1.000
_cell.length_b   1.000
_cell.length_c   1.000
_cell.angle_alpha   90.00
_cell.angle_beta   90.00
_cell.angle_gamma   90.00
#
_symmetry.space_group_name_H-M   'P 1'
#
loop_
_entity.id
_entity.type
_entity.pdbx_description
1 polymer ?
#
loop_
_entity_poly.entity_id
_entity_poly.type
_entity_poly.pdbx_seq_one_letter_code
_entity_poly.pdbx_strand_id
1 'polypeptide(L)'
;MSLDWMPRDNAIKDHSLHTDVHWGKEENAPCVVFEKRPLKDPKGNVVDGLYVAWIRLNNPKQYNSYTTEMVKGVIAGFQNASLDRSVVTVVFTGTGPYAFCTGGNTKEYSEFYGMRCDEY
;
A
#
# COMPACT_ATOMS: atom_id res chain seq x y z
N MET A 1 10.82 -2.12 -47.76
CA MET A 1 11.67 -2.33 -46.58
C MET A 1 10.77 -2.69 -45.42
N SER A 2 10.85 -3.92 -44.92
CA SER A 2 10.15 -4.39 -43.72
C SER A 2 10.67 -3.64 -42.49
N LEU A 3 9.83 -3.53 -41.46
CA LEU A 3 10.15 -2.87 -40.17
C LEU A 3 11.10 -3.70 -39.28
N ASP A 4 11.92 -4.57 -39.86
CA ASP A 4 12.76 -5.53 -39.13
C ASP A 4 13.82 -4.86 -38.24
N TRP A 5 14.18 -3.61 -38.54
CA TRP A 5 15.07 -2.77 -37.72
C TRP A 5 14.41 -2.21 -36.46
N MET A 6 13.08 -2.34 -36.31
CA MET A 6 12.30 -1.89 -35.16
C MET A 6 11.51 -3.05 -34.55
N PRO A 7 12.20 -4.04 -33.96
CA PRO A 7 11.53 -5.18 -33.32
C PRO A 7 10.62 -4.70 -32.19
N ARG A 8 9.45 -5.35 -32.05
CA ARG A 8 8.55 -5.06 -30.93
C ARG A 8 9.10 -5.71 -29.66
N ASP A 9 9.48 -4.88 -28.70
CA ASP A 9 9.78 -5.32 -27.34
C ASP A 9 8.46 -5.55 -26.58
N ASN A 10 8.13 -6.81 -26.35
CA ASN A 10 6.95 -7.23 -25.59
C ASN A 10 7.29 -7.55 -24.11
N ALA A 11 8.51 -7.26 -23.65
CA ALA A 11 8.86 -7.45 -22.26
C ALA A 11 8.18 -6.39 -21.38
N ILE A 12 7.81 -6.79 -20.18
CA ILE A 12 7.34 -5.84 -19.15
C ILE A 12 8.56 -5.06 -18.67
N LYS A 13 8.46 -3.73 -18.72
CA LYS A 13 9.42 -2.84 -18.08
C LYS A 13 8.95 -2.55 -16.67
N ASP A 14 9.82 -2.78 -15.70
CA ASP A 14 9.53 -2.45 -14.31
C ASP A 14 9.58 -0.93 -14.14
N HIS A 15 8.45 -0.37 -13.72
CA HIS A 15 8.27 1.06 -13.47
C HIS A 15 8.00 1.34 -11.98
N SER A 16 8.19 0.35 -11.11
CA SER A 16 7.95 0.49 -9.67
C SER A 16 8.85 1.57 -9.08
N LEU A 17 8.24 2.53 -8.38
CA LEU A 17 8.96 3.64 -7.74
C LEU A 17 9.28 3.34 -6.28
N HIS A 18 8.47 2.52 -5.61
CA HIS A 18 8.66 2.15 -4.21
C HIS A 18 9.06 0.69 -4.09
N THR A 19 9.96 0.41 -3.15
CA THR A 19 10.25 -0.94 -2.70
C THR A 19 9.36 -1.30 -1.49
N ASP A 20 9.64 -2.42 -0.85
CA ASP A 20 8.91 -2.93 0.32
C ASP A 20 9.34 -2.30 1.66
N VAL A 21 10.24 -1.32 1.64
CA VAL A 21 10.87 -0.74 2.86
C VAL A 21 9.88 -0.09 3.84
N HIS A 22 8.71 0.34 3.36
CA HIS A 22 7.68 1.00 4.17
C HIS A 22 6.55 0.06 4.63
N TRP A 23 6.66 -1.24 4.33
CA TRP A 23 5.65 -2.23 4.71
C TRP A 23 6.21 -3.21 5.74
N GLY A 24 5.37 -3.52 6.74
CA GLY A 24 5.64 -4.53 7.75
C GLY A 24 4.73 -5.75 7.59
N LYS A 25 4.89 -6.71 8.50
CA LYS A 25 3.99 -7.86 8.65
C LYS A 25 2.95 -7.60 9.74
N GLU A 26 2.02 -8.53 9.90
CA GLU A 26 0.94 -8.46 10.88
C GLU A 26 1.46 -8.26 12.31
N GLU A 27 2.58 -8.89 12.64
CA GLU A 27 3.24 -8.82 13.95
C GLU A 27 4.01 -7.51 14.19
N ASN A 28 4.22 -6.68 13.16
CA ASN A 28 5.06 -5.48 13.23
C ASN A 28 4.28 -4.18 13.53
N ALA A 29 3.10 -4.26 14.16
CA ALA A 29 2.35 -3.05 14.53
C ALA A 29 3.19 -2.12 15.45
N PRO A 30 3.24 -0.80 15.20
CA PRO A 30 2.51 -0.05 14.16
C PRO A 30 3.21 -0.10 12.78
N CYS A 31 2.48 -0.52 11.74
CA CYS A 31 2.99 -0.55 10.37
C CYS A 31 1.86 -0.48 9.33
N VAL A 32 2.22 -0.42 8.04
CA VAL A 32 1.31 -0.73 6.93
C VAL A 32 1.62 -2.12 6.42
N VAL A 33 0.59 -2.91 6.17
CA VAL A 33 0.71 -4.23 5.53
C VAL A 33 0.20 -4.11 4.09
N PHE A 34 1.04 -4.48 3.12
CA PHE A 34 0.67 -4.56 1.71
C PHE A 34 0.60 -6.03 1.28
N GLU A 35 -0.53 -6.45 0.74
CA GLU A 35 -0.74 -7.82 0.26
C GLU A 35 -1.39 -7.81 -1.11
N LYS A 36 -0.92 -8.69 -2.00
CA LYS A 36 -1.53 -8.91 -3.30
C LYS A 36 -2.30 -10.22 -3.26
N ARG A 37 -3.63 -10.16 -3.34
CA ARG A 37 -4.52 -11.33 -3.25
C ARG A 37 -5.06 -11.69 -4.64
N PRO A 38 -5.14 -12.97 -5.02
CA PRO A 38 -5.71 -13.36 -6.31
C PRO A 38 -7.15 -12.87 -6.48
N LEU A 39 -7.47 -12.30 -7.64
CA LEU A 39 -8.83 -11.91 -7.98
C LEU A 39 -9.69 -13.17 -8.15
N LYS A 40 -10.90 -13.16 -7.60
CA LYS A 40 -11.89 -14.22 -7.80
C LYS A 40 -13.10 -13.71 -8.56
N ASP A 41 -13.63 -14.53 -9.46
CA ASP A 41 -14.89 -14.27 -10.14
C ASP A 41 -16.09 -14.42 -9.17
N PRO A 42 -17.33 -14.04 -9.58
CA PRO A 42 -18.51 -14.22 -8.73
C PRO A 42 -18.83 -15.67 -8.34
N LYS A 43 -18.24 -16.67 -9.01
CA LYS A 43 -18.37 -18.10 -8.70
C LYS A 43 -17.26 -18.58 -7.76
N GLY A 44 -16.29 -17.72 -7.43
CA GLY A 44 -15.16 -18.02 -6.55
C GLY A 44 -13.91 -18.55 -7.26
N ASN A 45 -13.90 -18.66 -8.59
CA ASN A 45 -12.74 -19.12 -9.35
C ASN A 45 -11.68 -18.03 -9.42
N VAL A 46 -10.41 -18.41 -9.29
CA VAL A 46 -9.29 -17.47 -9.44
C VAL A 46 -9.16 -17.07 -10.91
N VAL A 47 -9.07 -15.76 -11.15
CA VAL A 47 -8.78 -15.21 -12.48
C VAL A 47 -7.26 -15.08 -12.61
N ASP A 48 -6.70 -15.83 -13.55
CA ASP A 48 -5.25 -15.91 -13.73
C ASP A 48 -4.64 -14.53 -14.05
N GLY A 49 -3.50 -14.25 -13.44
CA GLY A 49 -2.75 -13.01 -13.63
C GLY A 49 -3.45 -11.73 -13.14
N LEU A 50 -4.60 -11.79 -12.47
CA LEU A 50 -5.29 -10.61 -11.92
C LEU A 50 -5.39 -10.65 -10.40
N TYR A 51 -5.27 -9.48 -9.77
CA TYR A 51 -5.15 -9.37 -8.33
C TYR A 51 -5.88 -8.17 -7.75
N VAL A 52 -6.17 -8.26 -6.45
CA VAL A 52 -6.63 -7.17 -5.60
C VAL A 52 -5.51 -6.85 -4.62
N ALA A 53 -5.03 -5.61 -4.62
CA ALA A 53 -4.07 -5.13 -3.64
C ALA A 53 -4.80 -4.75 -2.34
N TRP A 54 -4.29 -5.20 -1.21
CA TRP A 54 -4.80 -4.89 0.11
C TRP A 54 -3.78 -4.02 0.82
N ILE A 55 -4.16 -2.80 1.15
CA ILE A 55 -3.37 -1.86 1.93
C ILE A 55 -4.05 -1.77 3.29
N ARG A 56 -3.34 -2.15 4.35
CA ARG A 56 -3.92 -2.23 5.70
C ARG A 56 -3.15 -1.37 6.67
N LEU A 57 -3.83 -0.45 7.34
CA LEU A 57 -3.31 0.22 8.52
C LEU A 57 -3.27 -0.79 9.67
N ASN A 58 -2.08 -1.14 10.15
CA ASN A 58 -1.89 -2.13 11.21
C ASN A 58 -1.40 -1.45 12.49
N ASN A 59 -2.31 -0.73 13.17
CA ASN A 59 -2.08 -0.17 14.49
C ASN A 59 -3.35 -0.30 15.38
N PRO A 60 -3.86 -1.52 15.59
CA PRO A 60 -5.16 -1.72 16.24
C PRO A 60 -5.19 -1.24 17.70
N LYS A 61 -4.06 -1.25 18.40
CA LYS A 61 -3.94 -0.77 19.80
C LYS A 61 -4.17 0.74 19.93
N GLN A 62 -4.01 1.48 18.84
CA GLN A 62 -4.26 2.92 18.78
C GLN A 62 -5.31 3.26 17.71
N TYR A 63 -6.31 2.38 17.55
CA TYR A 63 -7.45 2.56 16.64
C TYR A 63 -7.04 2.88 15.18
N ASN A 64 -5.93 2.28 14.74
CA ASN A 64 -5.34 2.47 13.42
C ASN A 64 -5.02 3.94 13.08
N SER A 65 -4.69 4.75 14.10
CA SER A 65 -4.03 6.05 13.87
C SER A 65 -2.70 5.84 13.15
N TYR A 66 -2.42 6.67 12.16
CA TYR A 66 -1.23 6.55 11.32
C TYR A 66 -0.08 7.40 11.86
N THR A 67 1.12 6.81 11.87
CA THR A 67 2.38 7.54 12.05
C THR A 67 2.86 8.10 10.71
N THR A 68 3.85 8.97 10.75
CA THR A 68 4.51 9.51 9.54
C THR A 68 5.08 8.38 8.67
N GLU A 69 5.67 7.36 9.29
CA GLU A 69 6.19 6.20 8.57
C GLU A 69 5.07 5.36 7.94
N MET A 70 3.95 5.18 8.64
CA MET A 70 2.78 4.50 8.06
C MET A 70 2.23 5.25 6.85
N VAL A 71 2.18 6.58 6.86
CA VAL A 71 1.72 7.37 5.70
C VAL A 71 2.59 7.12 4.48
N LYS A 72 3.92 7.02 4.64
CA LYS A 72 4.82 6.63 3.54
C LYS A 72 4.48 5.23 3.02
N GLY A 73 4.18 4.28 3.90
CA GLY A 73 3.71 2.94 3.53
C GLY A 73 2.40 2.95 2.74
N VAL A 74 1.45 3.82 3.10
CA VAL A 74 0.20 3.99 2.35
C VAL A 74 0.48 4.58 0.96
N ILE A 75 1.31 5.62 0.86
CA ILE A 75 1.71 6.25 -0.41
C ILE A 75 2.38 5.21 -1.32
N ALA A 76 3.37 4.49 -0.80
CA ALA A 76 4.03 3.40 -1.52
C ALA A 76 3.03 2.34 -1.98
N GLY A 77 2.08 1.96 -1.12
CA GLY A 77 1.02 1.00 -1.39
C GLY A 77 0.17 1.38 -2.61
N PHE A 78 -0.35 2.61 -2.61
CA PHE A 78 -1.19 3.10 -3.70
C PHE A 78 -0.40 3.30 -5.00
N GLN A 79 0.83 3.82 -4.93
CA GLN A 79 1.64 4.03 -6.12
C GLN A 79 2.06 2.71 -6.77
N ASN A 80 2.50 1.72 -5.99
CA ASN A 80 2.84 0.41 -6.53
C ASN A 80 1.61 -0.30 -7.10
N ALA A 81 0.46 -0.23 -6.41
CA ALA A 81 -0.79 -0.78 -6.95
C ALA A 81 -1.22 -0.09 -8.26
N SER A 82 -1.00 1.22 -8.40
CA SER A 82 -1.34 1.97 -9.62
C SER A 82 -0.43 1.66 -10.81
N LEU A 83 0.80 1.21 -10.56
CA LEU A 83 1.78 0.88 -11.61
C LEU A 83 1.74 -0.60 -12.01
N ASP A 84 1.21 -1.46 -11.14
CA ASP A 84 1.07 -2.89 -11.40
C ASP A 84 -0.15 -3.18 -12.27
N ARG A 85 0.11 -3.47 -13.56
CA ARG A 85 -0.92 -3.79 -14.58
C ARG A 85 -1.78 -5.02 -14.24
N SER A 86 -1.38 -5.84 -13.28
CA SER A 86 -2.13 -7.00 -12.83
C SER A 86 -3.08 -6.70 -11.66
N VAL A 87 -2.98 -5.54 -11.03
CA VAL A 87 -3.88 -5.11 -9.95
C VAL A 87 -5.09 -4.40 -10.56
N VAL A 88 -6.29 -4.91 -10.28
CA VAL A 88 -7.54 -4.33 -10.80
C VAL A 88 -8.27 -3.45 -9.79
N THR A 89 -8.02 -3.68 -8.50
CA THR A 89 -8.69 -2.99 -7.39
C THR A 89 -7.76 -2.91 -6.18
N VAL A 90 -7.88 -1.81 -5.43
CA VAL A 90 -7.26 -1.67 -4.10
C VAL A 90 -8.34 -1.73 -3.02
N VAL A 91 -8.11 -2.55 -2.00
CA VAL A 91 -8.84 -2.53 -0.73
C VAL A 91 -7.98 -1.83 0.30
N PHE A 92 -8.37 -0.61 0.68
CA PHE A 92 -7.73 0.14 1.75
C PHE A 92 -8.56 -0.01 3.03
N THR A 93 -8.00 -0.61 4.07
CA THR A 93 -8.73 -0.93 5.31
C THR A 93 -7.82 -0.86 6.55
N GLY A 94 -8.38 -1.09 7.74
CA GLY A 94 -7.66 -1.14 9.02
C GLY A 94 -7.64 -2.55 9.61
N THR A 95 -6.66 -2.84 10.47
CA THR A 95 -6.59 -4.09 11.21
C THR A 95 -7.52 -4.08 12.43
N GLY A 96 -8.18 -5.19 12.67
CA GLY A 96 -9.01 -5.39 13.87
C GLY A 96 -10.42 -4.79 13.76
N PRO A 97 -11.24 -4.93 14.82
CA PRO A 97 -12.69 -4.73 14.71
C PRO A 97 -13.17 -3.31 15.08
N TYR A 98 -12.30 -2.47 15.63
CA TYR A 98 -12.75 -1.28 16.37
C TYR A 98 -12.80 0.01 15.54
N ALA A 99 -11.87 0.19 14.61
CA ALA A 99 -11.79 1.40 13.80
C ALA A 99 -11.05 1.15 12.51
N PHE A 100 -11.48 1.82 11.42
CA PHE A 100 -10.70 1.89 10.19
C PHE A 100 -9.44 2.74 10.40
N CYS A 101 -9.61 4.00 10.81
CA CYS A 101 -8.55 4.94 11.10
C CYS A 101 -9.13 6.12 11.89
N THR A 102 -8.44 6.56 12.95
CA THR A 102 -8.81 7.73 13.75
C THR A 102 -8.05 9.01 13.36
N GLY A 103 -7.26 8.97 12.29
CA GLY A 103 -6.44 10.09 11.81
C GLY A 103 -4.97 9.98 12.20
N GLY A 104 -4.28 11.13 12.24
CA GLY A 104 -2.86 11.20 12.59
C GLY A 104 -2.61 10.80 14.04
N ASN A 105 -1.47 10.14 14.28
CA ASN A 105 -1.08 9.68 15.61
C ASN A 105 -0.71 10.88 16.50
N THR A 106 -1.66 11.31 17.35
CA THR A 106 -1.48 12.49 18.20
C THR A 106 -0.32 12.36 19.19
N LYS A 107 0.05 11.14 19.59
CA LYS A 107 1.25 10.91 20.42
C LYS A 107 2.52 11.27 19.65
N GLU A 108 2.73 10.67 18.47
CA GLU A 108 3.90 10.99 17.63
C GLU A 108 3.95 12.48 17.28
N TYR A 109 2.80 13.06 16.91
CA TYR A 109 2.71 14.47 16.57
C TYR A 109 3.09 15.36 17.76
N SER A 110 2.61 15.04 18.97
CA SER A 110 2.95 15.77 20.19
C SER A 110 4.42 15.62 20.55
N GLU A 111 5.01 14.44 20.38
CA GLU A 111 6.42 14.15 20.70
C GLU A 111 7.40 14.84 19.74
N PHE A 112 6.99 15.07 18.48
CA PHE A 112 7.84 15.69 17.46
C PHE A 112 7.56 17.18 17.26
N TYR A 113 6.32 17.56 16.93
CA TYR A 113 5.97 18.94 16.56
C TYR A 113 5.72 19.86 17.76
N GLY A 114 5.53 19.28 18.95
CA GLY A 114 5.39 20.07 20.17
C GLY A 114 6.58 21.02 20.35
N MET A 115 6.29 22.30 20.53
CA MET A 115 7.30 23.37 20.70
C MET A 115 8.18 23.65 19.47
N ARG A 116 7.80 23.20 18.26
CA ARG A 116 8.51 23.45 17.00
C ARG A 116 7.64 24.20 16.00
N CYS A 117 7.53 25.51 16.20
CA CYS A 117 6.60 26.37 15.46
C CYS A 117 6.90 26.48 13.95
N ASP A 118 8.09 26.08 13.51
CA ASP A 118 8.57 26.13 12.12
C ASP A 118 8.39 24.81 11.36
N GLU A 119 7.97 23.73 12.01
CA GLU A 119 7.82 22.40 11.41
C GLU A 119 6.38 22.05 11.01
N TYR A 120 5.42 22.97 11.10
CA TYR A 120 4.01 22.79 10.71
C TYR A 120 3.58 23.67 9.54
#